data_AF-A0A316IBR4-F1
#
_entry.id   AF-A0A316IBR4-F1
#
_cell.length_a   1.000
_cell.length_b   1.000
_cell.length_c   1.000
_cell.angle_alpha   90.00
_cell.angle_beta   90.00
_cell.angle_gamma   90.00
#
_symmetry.space_group_name_H-M   'P 1'
#
loop_
_entity.id
_entity.type
_entity.pdbx_description
1 polymer ?
#
loop_
_entity_poly.entity_id
_entity_poly.type
_entity_poly.pdbx_seq_one_letter_code
_entity_poly.pdbx_strand_id
1 'polypeptide(L)'
;MRDPLLDEIADLFSADVPPPALTPRPTGLAPMKAVDEPVRGPSRQLVFHVGAGRMYLQLDAAQAGLRLTGVLDDKGVSVEVRSPDSAQALRPDAEGWFRADVAPGPLCVTVPELGLTTGWFVA
;
A
#
# COMPACT_ATOMS: atom_id res chain seq x y z
N MET A 1 -24.26 18.08 36.04
CA MET A 1 -25.43 18.35 35.20
C MET A 1 -24.99 18.02 33.78
N ARG A 2 -25.54 16.97 33.16
CA ARG A 2 -25.14 16.53 31.81
C ARG A 2 -25.70 17.54 30.80
N ASP A 3 -24.89 17.89 29.81
CA ASP A 3 -25.23 18.89 28.78
C ASP A 3 -26.20 18.25 27.76
N PRO A 4 -27.42 18.76 27.58
CA PRO A 4 -28.40 18.21 26.65
C PRO A 4 -27.94 18.23 25.19
N LEU A 5 -26.98 19.07 24.81
CA LEU A 5 -26.37 19.04 23.47
C LEU A 5 -25.54 17.78 23.23
N LEU A 6 -24.94 17.20 24.27
CA LEU A 6 -24.16 15.97 24.14
C LEU A 6 -25.04 14.74 23.95
N ASP A 7 -26.28 14.76 24.47
CA ASP A 7 -27.23 13.67 24.29
C ASP A 7 -27.82 13.68 22.85
N GLU A 8 -28.10 14.85 22.28
CA GLU A 8 -28.53 14.95 20.87
C GLU A 8 -27.44 14.51 19.87
N ILE A 9 -26.17 14.80 20.15
CA ILE A 9 -25.04 14.36 19.32
C ILE A 9 -24.88 12.83 19.40
N ALA A 10 -25.06 12.23 20.58
CA ALA A 10 -24.97 10.79 20.75
C ALA A 10 -26.07 10.05 19.98
N ASP A 11 -27.29 10.59 19.95
CA ASP A 11 -28.40 10.01 19.17
C ASP A 11 -28.14 10.07 17.66
N LEU A 12 -27.42 11.10 17.17
CA LEU A 12 -27.05 11.24 15.75
C LEU A 12 -26.06 10.17 15.25
N PHE A 13 -25.20 9.63 16.12
CA PHE A 13 -24.21 8.60 15.77
C PHE A 13 -24.62 7.17 16.16
N SER A 14 -25.82 6.99 16.73
CA SER A 14 -26.31 5.68 17.16
C SER A 14 -26.69 4.74 16.00
N ALA A 15 -26.80 5.26 14.77
CA ALA A 15 -27.28 4.52 13.60
C ALA A 15 -26.15 4.03 12.66
N ASP A 16 -24.88 4.29 12.97
CA ASP A 16 -23.76 3.98 12.07
C ASP A 16 -23.29 2.52 12.22
N VAL A 17 -24.23 1.57 12.14
CA VAL A 17 -23.89 0.16 11.96
C VAL A 17 -23.42 0.03 10.50
N PRO A 18 -22.14 -0.29 10.25
CA PRO A 18 -21.66 -0.44 8.89
C PRO A 18 -22.49 -1.53 8.19
N PRO A 19 -22.86 -1.34 6.91
CA PRO A 19 -23.65 -2.33 6.19
C PRO A 19 -22.94 -3.69 6.22
N PRO A 20 -23.68 -4.80 6.34
CA PRO A 20 -23.09 -6.13 6.37
C PRO A 20 -22.22 -6.31 5.13
N ALA A 21 -20.94 -6.64 5.35
CA ALA A 21 -19.97 -6.81 4.29
C ALA A 21 -20.52 -7.80 3.25
N LEU A 22 -20.53 -7.38 1.98
CA LEU A 22 -20.88 -8.26 0.85
C LEU A 22 -19.86 -9.39 0.83
N THR A 23 -20.28 -10.58 1.29
CA THR A 23 -19.46 -11.78 1.23
C THR A 23 -19.11 -12.05 -0.24
N PRO A 24 -17.82 -12.12 -0.61
CA PRO A 24 -17.41 -12.49 -1.95
C PRO A 24 -18.05 -13.84 -2.34
N ARG A 25 -18.51 -13.95 -3.58
CA ARG A 25 -19.05 -15.22 -4.09
C ARG A 25 -18.01 -16.33 -3.91
N PRO A 26 -18.42 -17.56 -3.50
CA PRO A 26 -17.49 -18.65 -3.31
C PRO A 26 -16.80 -18.96 -4.64
N THR A 27 -15.48 -18.78 -4.67
CA THR A 27 -14.65 -18.94 -5.87
C THR A 27 -14.34 -20.41 -6.20
N GLY A 28 -14.81 -21.36 -5.38
CA GLY A 28 -14.48 -22.78 -5.50
C GLY A 28 -13.01 -23.11 -5.16
N LEU A 29 -12.20 -22.09 -4.85
CA LEU A 29 -10.84 -22.22 -4.36
C LEU A 29 -10.89 -22.41 -2.85
N ALA A 30 -10.04 -23.29 -2.33
CA ALA A 30 -9.82 -23.37 -0.91
C ALA A 30 -9.39 -21.96 -0.41
N PRO A 31 -10.03 -21.41 0.64
CA PRO A 31 -9.61 -20.15 1.22
C PRO A 31 -8.12 -20.21 1.51
N MET A 32 -7.36 -19.25 1.01
CA MET A 32 -5.97 -19.11 1.42
C MET A 32 -5.97 -18.99 2.95
N LYS A 33 -5.14 -19.81 3.61
CA LYS A 33 -4.97 -19.73 5.06
C LYS A 33 -4.61 -18.29 5.41
N ALA A 34 -5.35 -17.69 6.33
CA ALA A 34 -5.03 -16.37 6.85
C ALA A 34 -3.56 -16.39 7.30
N VAL A 35 -2.78 -15.43 6.84
CA VAL A 35 -1.41 -15.28 7.31
C VAL A 35 -1.51 -14.63 8.68
N ASP A 36 -1.20 -15.38 9.74
CA ASP A 36 -1.34 -14.93 11.14
C ASP A 36 -0.29 -13.87 11.54
N GLU A 37 0.70 -13.61 10.69
CA GLU A 37 1.77 -12.64 10.94
C GLU A 37 1.90 -11.68 9.76
N PRO A 38 2.07 -10.36 9.98
CA PRO A 38 2.59 -9.50 8.92
C PRO A 38 3.92 -10.10 8.49
N VAL A 39 4.17 -10.26 7.18
CA VAL A 39 5.41 -10.82 6.65
C VAL A 39 6.61 -10.05 7.24
N ARG A 40 7.18 -10.55 8.34
CA ARG A 40 8.37 -10.01 8.99
C ARG A 40 9.54 -10.92 8.65
N GLY A 41 9.99 -10.84 7.39
CA GLY A 41 11.24 -11.45 6.95
C GLY A 41 12.37 -10.41 6.92
N PRO A 42 13.64 -10.79 7.22
CA PRO A 42 14.80 -9.90 7.12
C PRO A 42 15.20 -9.54 5.68
N SER A 43 14.39 -9.90 4.68
CA SER A 43 14.55 -9.49 3.29
C SER A 43 13.26 -8.83 2.81
N ARG A 44 13.18 -7.51 2.95
CA ARG A 44 12.06 -6.65 2.51
C ARG A 44 12.08 -6.42 0.99
N GLN A 45 12.49 -7.43 0.23
CA GLN A 45 12.57 -7.37 -1.22
C GLN A 45 11.27 -7.92 -1.81
N LEU A 46 10.48 -7.08 -2.47
CA LEU A 46 9.27 -7.47 -3.19
C LEU A 46 9.57 -7.48 -4.69
N VAL A 47 9.13 -8.52 -5.39
CA VAL A 47 9.31 -8.65 -6.84
C VAL A 47 7.95 -8.73 -7.51
N PHE A 48 7.71 -7.85 -8.48
CA PHE A 48 6.50 -7.80 -9.28
C PHE A 48 6.84 -8.03 -10.75
N HIS A 49 6.08 -8.91 -11.41
CA HIS A 49 6.24 -9.19 -12.84
C HIS A 49 5.26 -8.34 -13.66
N VAL A 50 5.74 -7.74 -14.75
CA VAL A 50 5.03 -6.71 -15.54
C VAL A 50 5.17 -7.01 -17.02
N GLY A 51 4.27 -7.82 -17.59
CA GLY A 51 4.46 -8.30 -18.96
C GLY A 51 5.83 -8.99 -19.12
N ALA A 52 6.77 -8.37 -19.84
CA ALA A 52 8.15 -8.84 -20.00
C ALA A 52 9.16 -8.28 -18.97
N GLY A 53 8.80 -7.23 -18.22
CA GLY A 53 9.68 -6.55 -17.25
C GLY A 53 9.46 -7.00 -15.81
N ARG A 54 10.37 -6.59 -14.92
CA ARG A 54 10.29 -6.81 -13.48
C ARG A 54 10.45 -5.50 -12.73
N MET A 55 9.76 -5.39 -11.60
CA MET A 55 9.99 -4.35 -10.61
C MET A 55 10.45 -4.99 -9.30
N TYR A 56 11.56 -4.50 -8.78
CA TYR A 56 12.11 -4.90 -7.49
C TYR A 56 11.92 -3.73 -6.53
N LEU A 57 11.37 -3.98 -5.34
CA LEU A 57 11.28 -3.01 -4.28
C LEU A 57 12.06 -3.51 -3.07
N GLN A 58 12.77 -2.63 -2.40
CA GLN A 58 13.44 -2.88 -1.14
C GLN A 58 13.08 -1.77 -0.16
N LEU A 59 12.74 -2.15 1.07
CA LEU A 59 12.54 -1.22 2.17
C LEU A 59 13.67 -1.33 3.17
N ASP A 60 14.35 -0.23 3.44
CA ASP A 60 15.44 -0.15 4.41
C ASP A 60 15.11 0.82 5.53
N ALA A 61 15.66 0.58 6.72
CA ALA A 61 15.61 1.57 7.78
C ALA A 61 16.51 2.76 7.42
N ALA A 62 16.02 3.98 7.65
CA ALA A 62 16.78 5.21 7.46
C ALA A 62 16.69 6.09 8.72
N GLN A 63 17.59 7.07 8.87
CA GLN A 63 17.64 7.92 10.06
C GLN A 63 16.33 8.69 10.33
N ALA A 64 15.54 8.98 9.29
CA ALA A 64 14.29 9.73 9.40
C ALA A 64 13.01 8.87 9.23
N GLY A 65 13.13 7.54 9.13
CA GLY A 65 11.99 6.66 8.86
C GLY A 65 12.37 5.44 8.03
N LEU A 66 11.62 5.18 6.95
CA LEU A 66 11.89 4.11 6.00
C LEU A 66 12.29 4.67 4.64
N ARG A 67 13.29 4.04 4.02
CA ARG A 67 13.69 4.32 2.64
C ARG A 67 13.16 3.21 1.75
N LEU A 68 12.25 3.54 0.84
CA LEU A 68 11.89 2.67 -0.27
C LEU A 68 12.90 2.89 -1.41
N THR A 69 13.52 1.82 -1.85
CA THR A 69 14.32 1.78 -3.08
C THR A 69 13.63 0.85 -4.06
N GLY A 70 13.47 1.27 -5.30
CA GLY A 70 12.94 0.38 -6.34
C GLY A 70 13.75 0.45 -7.62
N VAL A 71 13.66 -0.63 -8.40
CA VAL A 71 14.29 -0.78 -9.72
C VAL A 71 13.28 -1.31 -10.70
N LEU A 72 13.17 -0.66 -11.86
CA LEU A 72 12.36 -1.09 -12.99
C LEU A 72 13.26 -1.42 -14.18
N ASP A 73 12.92 -2.49 -14.89
CA ASP A 73 13.61 -2.83 -16.15
C ASP A 73 13.24 -1.87 -17.30
N ASP A 74 12.11 -1.17 -17.20
CA ASP A 74 11.59 -0.25 -18.22
C ASP A 74 12.03 1.20 -17.96
N LYS A 75 12.36 1.92 -19.04
CA LYS A 75 12.97 3.27 -18.98
C LYS A 75 11.96 4.33 -19.38
N GLY A 76 12.01 5.47 -18.69
CA GLY A 76 11.19 6.63 -19.05
C GLY A 76 9.73 6.55 -18.59
N VAL A 77 9.41 5.62 -17.69
CA VAL A 77 8.12 5.54 -17.01
C VAL A 77 8.09 6.42 -15.76
N SER A 78 6.90 6.70 -15.23
CA SER A 78 6.75 7.36 -13.93
C SER A 78 6.30 6.38 -12.86
N VAL A 79 6.72 6.62 -11.62
CA VAL A 79 6.39 5.78 -10.47
C VAL A 79 5.64 6.63 -9.47
N GLU A 80 4.48 6.17 -9.03
CA GLU A 80 3.74 6.78 -7.94
C GLU A 80 3.84 5.92 -6.69
N VAL A 81 4.39 6.48 -5.62
CA VAL A 81 4.43 5.88 -4.29
C VAL A 81 3.31 6.50 -3.46
N ARG A 82 2.36 5.68 -3.01
CA ARG A 82 1.15 6.11 -2.32
C ARG A 82 1.10 5.54 -0.91
N SER A 83 0.84 6.41 0.05
CA SER A 83 0.37 6.08 1.39
C SER A 83 -1.10 6.53 1.52
N PRO A 84 -1.81 6.22 2.63
CA PRO A 84 -3.19 6.67 2.82
C PRO A 84 -3.37 8.19 2.68
N ASP A 85 -2.41 8.96 3.18
CA ASP A 85 -2.51 10.42 3.29
C ASP A 85 -1.57 11.17 2.33
N SER A 86 -0.77 10.45 1.54
CA SER A 86 0.20 11.06 0.63
C SER A 86 0.39 10.27 -0.66
N ALA A 87 0.74 10.99 -1.72
CA ALA A 87 1.18 10.40 -2.97
C ALA A 87 2.41 11.17 -3.46
N GLN A 88 3.42 10.43 -3.90
CA GLN A 88 4.66 10.98 -4.44
C GLN A 88 4.89 10.40 -5.83
N ALA A 89 4.90 11.26 -6.85
CA ALA A 89 5.33 10.90 -8.19
C ALA A 89 6.86 11.04 -8.31
N LEU A 90 7.50 10.01 -8.84
CA LEU A 90 8.93 9.88 -9.04
C LEU A 90 9.22 9.51 -10.48
N ARG A 91 10.38 9.95 -10.97
CA ARG A 91 10.94 9.43 -12.22
C ARG A 91 12.16 8.60 -11.89
N PRO A 92 12.19 7.31 -12.26
CA PRO A 92 13.40 6.52 -12.18
C PRO A 92 14.54 7.16 -12.99
N ASP A 93 15.77 6.90 -12.59
CA ASP A 93 16.97 7.34 -13.31
C ASP A 93 17.21 6.54 -14.61
N ALA A 94 18.33 6.80 -15.28
CA ALA A 94 18.66 6.16 -16.56
C ALA A 94 18.87 4.63 -16.44
N GLU A 95 19.13 4.16 -15.23
CA GLU A 95 19.30 2.79 -14.82
C GLU A 95 18.02 2.17 -14.24
N GLY A 96 16.92 2.93 -14.17
CA GLY A 96 15.61 2.47 -13.70
C GLY A 96 15.43 2.51 -12.18
N TRP A 97 16.33 3.16 -11.44
CA TRP A 97 16.26 3.26 -9.98
C TRP A 97 15.43 4.45 -9.53
N PHE A 98 14.65 4.26 -8.46
CA PHE A 98 13.98 5.34 -7.75
C PHE A 98 14.09 5.15 -6.24
N ARG A 99 13.95 6.26 -5.50
CA ARG A 99 14.00 6.28 -4.04
C ARG A 99 12.91 7.19 -3.47
N ALA A 100 12.23 6.72 -2.43
CA ALA A 100 11.23 7.48 -1.68
C ALA A 100 11.51 7.38 -0.18
N ASP A 101 11.35 8.49 0.54
CA ASP A 101 11.22 8.44 2.00
C ASP A 101 9.75 8.20 2.33
N VAL A 102 9.46 7.14 3.07
CA VAL A 102 8.09 6.73 3.40
C VAL A 102 7.94 6.57 4.91
N ALA A 103 6.76 6.92 5.41
CA ALA A 103 6.39 6.66 6.79
C ALA A 103 6.05 5.15 6.95
N PRO A 104 6.30 4.55 8.13
CA PRO A 104 5.81 3.22 8.43
C PRO A 104 4.29 3.13 8.28
N GLY A 105 3.80 2.07 7.67
CA GLY A 105 2.37 1.88 7.42
C GLY A 105 2.03 1.35 6.03
N PRO A 106 0.75 1.43 5.63
CA PRO A 106 0.31 0.96 4.32
C PRO A 106 0.95 1.76 3.18
N LEU A 107 1.47 1.05 2.19
CA LEU A 107 2.11 1.61 1.02
C LEU A 107 1.67 0.87 -0.24
N CYS A 108 1.56 1.59 -1.34
CA CYS A 108 1.28 1.06 -2.67
C CYS A 108 2.18 1.74 -3.70
N VAL A 109 2.72 0.99 -4.65
CA VAL A 109 3.51 1.53 -5.76
C VAL A 109 2.78 1.27 -7.07
N THR A 110 2.62 2.32 -7.87
CA THR A 110 1.92 2.29 -9.16
C THR A 110 2.85 2.78 -10.26
N VAL A 111 2.79 2.15 -11.43
CA VAL A 111 3.47 2.62 -12.66
C VAL A 111 2.40 2.78 -13.73
N PRO A 112 1.79 3.97 -13.87
CA PRO A 112 0.60 4.17 -14.68
C PRO A 112 0.78 3.77 -16.15
N GLU A 113 1.94 4.09 -16.74
CA GLU A 113 2.24 3.80 -18.14
C GLU A 113 2.28 2.30 -18.44
N LEU A 114 2.54 1.48 -17.41
CA LEU A 114 2.55 0.02 -17.51
C LEU A 114 1.27 -0.63 -16.96
N GLY A 115 0.30 0.17 -16.48
CA GLY A 115 -0.89 -0.33 -15.80
C GLY A 115 -0.57 -1.17 -14.56
N LEU A 116 0.58 -0.91 -13.91
CA LEU A 116 1.06 -1.71 -12.79
C LEU A 116 0.63 -1.11 -11.46
N THR A 117 0.21 -1.96 -10.53
CA THR A 117 -0.01 -1.61 -9.13
C THR A 117 0.39 -2.80 -8.25
N THR A 118 1.22 -2.58 -7.24
CA THR A 118 1.72 -3.63 -6.33
C THR A 118 0.67 -4.19 -5.38
N GLY A 119 -0.50 -3.54 -5.30
CA GLY A 119 -1.38 -3.65 -4.15
C GLY A 119 -0.80 -2.94 -2.92
N TRP A 120 -1.61 -2.86 -1.86
CA TRP A 120 -1.18 -2.31 -0.58
C TRP A 120 -0.36 -3.33 0.22
N PHE A 121 0.82 -2.92 0.69
CA PHE A 121 1.67 -3.69 1.60
C PHE A 121 2.09 -2.82 2.79
N VAL A 122 2.55 -3.43 3.87
CA VAL A 122 2.98 -2.70 5.08
C VAL A 122 4.49 -2.51 5.04
N ALA A 123 4.93 -1.26 5.15
CA ALA A 123 6.33 -0.86 5.18
C ALA A 123 6.95 -0.92 6.59
#